data_AF-A0A5E6NK24-F1
#
_entry.id   AF-A0A5E6NK24-F1
#
_cell.length_a   1.000
_cell.length_b   1.000
_cell.length_c   1.000
_cell.angle_alpha   90.00
_cell.angle_beta   90.00
_cell.angle_gamma   90.00
#
_symmetry.space_group_name_H-M   'P 1'
#
loop_
_entity.id
_entity.type
_entity.pdbx_description
1 polymer ?
#
loop_
_entity_poly.entity_id
_entity_poly.type
_entity_poly.pdbx_seq_one_letter_code
_entity_poly.pdbx_strand_id
1 'polypeptide(L)'
;MEREKSVVQGAQHLKEALEQAKSDLELAHRDNDLAKMSELQYGKIPELEAKIAEAESADTQEMTLLRNKVTEAEIAHIVARWTGIPVDKMMEGEKDKLLQMESIIHKRLVGQDKAVTVISDAVRRSRAGLSDPNRPDGSFMFMGPTGVGKTELTKALADFLFDTEQAIVRIDMSEFMEKHSVARLIGAPPGYVGYEQGGVLTEAVRRKPYSIILLDEVEKHILMCLMFFYKCSMMVV
;
A
#
# COMPACT_ATOMS: atom_id res chain seq x y z
N MET A 1 -17.38 23.70 -24.36
CA MET A 1 -17.76 22.28 -24.40
C MET A 1 -17.58 21.61 -25.77
N GLU A 2 -18.24 22.02 -26.87
CA GLU A 2 -18.03 21.36 -28.19
C GLU A 2 -16.62 21.55 -28.76
N ARG A 3 -16.05 22.77 -28.68
CA ARG A 3 -14.67 23.03 -29.10
C ARG A 3 -13.65 22.20 -28.31
N GLU A 4 -13.76 22.19 -26.98
CA GLU A 4 -12.88 21.40 -26.11
C GLU A 4 -13.03 19.89 -26.37
N LYS A 5 -14.25 19.36 -26.58
CA LYS A 5 -14.44 17.96 -26.99
C LYS A 5 -13.77 17.64 -28.32
N SER A 6 -13.87 18.54 -29.29
CA SER A 6 -13.28 18.33 -30.62
C SER A 6 -11.75 18.30 -30.59
N VAL A 7 -11.11 19.12 -29.74
CA VAL A 7 -9.66 19.13 -29.54
C VAL A 7 -9.19 17.80 -28.93
N VAL A 8 -9.91 17.32 -27.91
CA VAL A 8 -9.61 16.06 -27.21
C VAL A 8 -9.78 14.85 -28.12
N GLN A 9 -10.89 14.79 -28.87
CA GLN A 9 -11.13 13.73 -29.85
C GLN A 9 -10.09 13.75 -30.97
N GLY A 10 -9.66 14.94 -31.42
CA GLY A 10 -8.58 15.09 -32.38
C GLY A 10 -7.24 14.54 -31.86
N ALA A 11 -6.86 14.89 -30.64
CA ALA A 11 -5.64 14.37 -30.00
C ALA A 11 -5.68 12.85 -29.78
N GLN A 12 -6.85 12.30 -29.41
CA GLN A 12 -7.04 10.87 -29.24
C GLN A 12 -6.90 10.11 -30.57
N HIS A 13 -7.50 10.61 -31.65
CA HIS A 13 -7.34 10.01 -32.99
C HIS A 13 -5.90 10.08 -33.51
N LEU A 14 -5.16 11.15 -33.22
CA LEU A 14 -3.74 11.24 -33.55
C LEU A 14 -2.92 10.18 -32.80
N LYS A 15 -3.21 9.95 -31.51
CA LYS A 15 -2.56 8.88 -30.72
C LYS A 15 -2.91 7.48 -31.23
N GLU A 16 -4.16 7.23 -31.60
CA GLU A 16 -4.59 5.98 -32.23
C GLU A 16 -3.86 5.74 -33.56
N ALA A 17 -3.74 6.77 -34.40
CA ALA A 17 -2.99 6.68 -35.66
C ALA A 17 -1.49 6.41 -35.45
N LEU A 18 -0.89 6.98 -34.40
CA LEU A 18 0.51 6.72 -34.03
C LEU A 18 0.72 5.27 -33.58
N GLU A 19 -0.15 4.73 -32.74
CA GLU A 19 -0.08 3.33 -32.31
C GLU A 19 -0.26 2.38 -33.49
N GLN A 20 -1.18 2.68 -34.41
CA GLN A 20 -1.33 1.90 -35.63
C GLN A 20 -0.06 1.96 -36.50
N ALA A 21 0.54 3.14 -36.68
CA ALA A 21 1.76 3.30 -37.46
C ALA A 21 2.96 2.56 -36.84
N LYS A 22 3.05 2.51 -35.50
CA LYS A 22 4.06 1.71 -34.78
C LYS A 22 3.83 0.21 -34.97
N SER A 23 2.59 -0.25 -34.87
CA SER A 23 2.23 -1.65 -35.14
C SER A 23 2.53 -2.06 -36.58
N ASP A 24 2.20 -1.21 -37.56
CA ASP A 24 2.49 -1.43 -38.98
C ASP A 24 4.01 -1.49 -39.25
N LEU A 25 4.82 -0.74 -38.49
CA LEU A 25 6.28 -0.79 -38.58
C LEU A 25 6.83 -2.11 -38.03
N GLU A 26 6.29 -2.62 -36.92
CA GLU A 26 6.65 -3.96 -36.42
C GLU A 26 6.28 -5.07 -37.42
N LEU A 27 5.12 -4.96 -38.08
CA LEU A 27 4.70 -5.89 -39.12
C LEU A 27 5.64 -5.82 -40.34
N ALA A 28 5.95 -4.61 -40.82
CA ALA A 28 6.89 -4.42 -41.93
C ALA A 28 8.30 -4.95 -41.60
N HIS A 29 8.72 -4.86 -40.32
CA HIS A 29 9.97 -5.43 -39.85
C HIS A 29 9.95 -6.97 -39.87
N ARG A 30 8.81 -7.61 -39.56
CA ARG A 30 8.67 -9.08 -39.65
C ARG A 30 8.67 -9.57 -41.10
N ASP A 31 8.06 -8.79 -42.00
CA ASP A 31 7.92 -9.12 -43.41
C ASP A 31 9.14 -8.71 -44.26
N ASN A 32 10.16 -8.09 -43.66
CA ASN A 32 11.34 -7.52 -44.31
C ASN A 32 11.02 -6.48 -45.41
N ASP A 33 9.91 -5.76 -45.28
CA ASP A 33 9.54 -4.66 -46.19
C ASP A 33 10.28 -3.37 -45.81
N LEU A 34 11.52 -3.28 -46.30
CA LEU A 34 12.42 -2.14 -46.03
C LEU A 34 11.86 -0.79 -46.52
N ALA A 35 11.04 -0.79 -47.57
CA ALA A 35 10.47 0.44 -48.11
C ALA A 35 9.42 1.00 -47.16
N LYS A 36 8.49 0.14 -46.71
CA LYS A 36 7.43 0.51 -45.77
C LYS A 36 7.98 0.86 -44.39
N MET A 37 9.04 0.18 -43.94
CA MET A 37 9.75 0.54 -42.71
C MET A 37 10.31 1.97 -42.77
N SER A 38 10.98 2.33 -43.87
CA SER A 38 11.56 3.68 -44.03
C SER A 38 10.49 4.77 -44.06
N GLU A 39 9.37 4.54 -44.77
CA GLU A 39 8.23 5.47 -44.84
C GLU A 39 7.63 5.72 -43.45
N LEU A 40 7.41 4.66 -42.67
CA LEU A 40 6.82 4.75 -41.34
C LEU A 40 7.80 5.38 -40.33
N GLN A 41 9.06 4.93 -40.33
CA GLN A 41 10.07 5.34 -39.35
C GLN A 41 10.51 6.80 -39.50
N TYR A 42 10.69 7.27 -40.74
CA TYR A 42 11.24 8.60 -41.02
C TYR A 42 10.19 9.59 -41.54
N GLY A 43 8.99 9.13 -41.89
CA GLY A 43 7.90 9.97 -42.39
C GLY A 43 6.74 10.06 -41.39
N LYS A 44 5.87 9.05 -41.39
CA LYS A 44 4.58 9.10 -40.68
C LYS A 44 4.71 9.19 -39.16
N ILE A 45 5.59 8.40 -38.54
CA ILE A 45 5.73 8.39 -37.08
C ILE A 45 6.23 9.76 -36.56
N PRO A 46 7.33 10.34 -37.08
CA PRO A 46 7.77 11.67 -36.67
C PRO A 46 6.73 12.77 -36.92
N GLU A 47 5.98 12.69 -38.02
CA GLU A 47 4.91 13.65 -38.34
C GLU A 47 3.77 13.59 -37.33
N LEU A 48 3.33 12.38 -36.96
CA LEU A 48 2.29 12.17 -35.95
C LEU A 48 2.75 12.59 -34.56
N GLU A 49 3.99 12.28 -34.18
CA GLU A 49 4.58 12.73 -32.91
C GLU A 49 4.65 14.26 -32.82
N ALA A 50 5.05 14.94 -33.90
CA ALA A 50 5.08 16.41 -33.94
C ALA A 50 3.67 17.02 -33.80
N LYS A 51 2.67 16.45 -34.50
CA LYS A 51 1.27 16.89 -34.40
C LYS A 51 0.67 16.68 -33.01
N ILE A 52 1.02 15.56 -32.36
CA ILE A 52 0.61 15.29 -30.97
C ILE A 52 1.25 16.30 -30.02
N ALA A 53 2.55 16.58 -30.18
CA ALA A 53 3.25 17.57 -29.35
C ALA A 53 2.65 18.98 -29.49
N GLU A 54 2.30 19.40 -30.72
CA GLU A 54 1.60 20.67 -30.95
C GLU A 54 0.22 20.69 -30.28
N ALA A 55 -0.58 19.62 -30.44
CA ALA A 55 -1.89 19.51 -29.83
C ALA A 55 -1.84 19.51 -28.29
N GLU A 56 -0.87 18.79 -27.70
CA GLU A 56 -0.67 18.75 -26.24
C GLU A 56 -0.15 20.09 -25.68
N SER A 57 0.65 20.83 -26.45
CA SER A 57 1.12 22.16 -26.05
C SER A 57 -0.01 23.20 -26.06
N ALA A 58 -0.97 23.08 -26.99
CA ALA A 58 -2.17 23.91 -27.03
C ALA A 58 -3.13 23.61 -25.86
N ASP A 59 -3.11 22.37 -25.36
CA ASP A 59 -3.88 21.87 -24.21
C ASP A 59 -3.36 22.37 -22.84
N THR A 60 -2.29 23.18 -22.82
CA THR A 60 -1.73 23.79 -21.59
C THR A 60 -2.57 24.97 -21.09
N GLN A 61 -3.52 25.49 -21.89
CA GLN A 61 -4.56 26.39 -21.38
C GLN A 61 -5.59 25.55 -20.60
N GLU A 62 -5.74 25.81 -19.30
CA GLU A 62 -6.60 25.04 -18.39
C GLU A 62 -7.99 24.75 -18.98
N MET A 63 -8.18 23.53 -19.49
CA MET A 63 -9.49 22.99 -19.86
C MET A 63 -10.30 22.74 -18.60
N THR A 64 -11.07 23.76 -18.18
CA THR A 64 -11.83 23.77 -16.93
C THR A 64 -13.10 22.91 -17.00
N LEU A 65 -13.63 22.64 -18.20
CA LEU A 65 -14.88 21.90 -18.40
C LEU A 65 -14.68 20.39 -18.70
N LEU A 66 -13.50 20.00 -19.20
CA LEU A 66 -13.16 18.61 -19.52
C LEU A 66 -11.82 18.25 -18.88
N ARG A 67 -11.89 17.59 -17.73
CA ARG A 67 -10.70 17.02 -17.08
C ARG A 67 -10.34 15.71 -17.77
N ASN A 68 -9.26 15.73 -18.54
CA ASN A 68 -8.70 14.55 -19.20
C ASN A 68 -7.37 14.07 -18.59
N LYS A 69 -6.91 14.72 -17.52
CA LYS A 69 -5.68 14.33 -16.81
C LYS A 69 -6.04 13.69 -15.49
N VAL A 70 -5.66 12.43 -15.33
CA VAL A 70 -5.74 11.73 -14.05
C VAL A 70 -4.73 12.35 -13.10
N THR A 71 -5.23 13.08 -12.12
CA THR A 71 -4.42 13.71 -11.06
C THR A 71 -4.44 12.87 -9.78
N GLU A 72 -3.52 13.14 -8.86
CA GLU A 72 -3.51 12.52 -7.53
C GLU A 72 -4.87 12.66 -6.82
N ALA A 73 -5.53 13.81 -6.96
CA ALA A 73 -6.85 14.05 -6.40
C ALA A 73 -7.91 13.11 -6.98
N GLU A 74 -7.88 12.85 -8.29
CA GLU A 74 -8.83 11.93 -8.94
C GLU A 74 -8.61 10.48 -8.49
N ILE A 75 -7.34 10.06 -8.36
CA ILE A 75 -7.00 8.75 -7.82
C ILE A 75 -7.49 8.64 -6.36
N ALA A 76 -7.20 9.64 -5.53
CA ALA A 76 -7.61 9.66 -4.13
C ALA A 76 -9.12 9.58 -3.97
N HIS A 77 -9.92 10.27 -4.81
CA HIS A 77 -11.38 10.17 -4.78
C HIS A 77 -11.90 8.75 -5.07
N ILE A 78 -11.30 8.04 -6.03
CA ILE A 78 -11.68 6.66 -6.34
C ILE A 78 -11.30 5.71 -5.20
N VAL A 79 -10.06 5.83 -4.69
CA VAL A 79 -9.58 5.00 -3.57
C VAL A 79 -10.43 5.26 -2.33
N ALA A 80 -10.75 6.51 -2.01
CA ALA A 80 -11.62 6.89 -0.89
C ALA A 80 -13.01 6.26 -1.00
N ARG A 81 -13.61 6.23 -2.20
CA ARG A 81 -14.92 5.57 -2.41
C ARG A 81 -14.84 4.06 -2.14
N TRP A 82 -13.73 3.41 -2.45
CA TRP A 82 -13.56 1.96 -2.24
C TRP A 82 -13.19 1.61 -0.79
N THR A 83 -12.32 2.40 -0.17
CA THR A 83 -11.79 2.11 1.18
C THR A 83 -12.61 2.75 2.29
N GLY A 84 -13.41 3.78 1.98
CA GLY A 84 -14.11 4.60 2.96
C GLY A 84 -13.22 5.61 3.70
N ILE A 85 -11.93 5.69 3.35
CA ILE A 85 -10.98 6.63 3.98
C ILE A 85 -11.15 8.02 3.33
N PRO A 86 -11.32 9.11 4.09
CA PRO A 86 -11.48 10.46 3.55
C PRO A 86 -10.28 10.92 2.72
N VAL A 87 -10.54 11.64 1.61
CA VAL A 87 -9.48 12.18 0.73
C VAL A 87 -8.55 13.13 1.49
N ASP A 88 -9.10 13.97 2.38
CA ASP A 88 -8.30 14.90 3.19
C ASP A 88 -7.24 14.17 4.04
N LYS A 89 -7.56 12.96 4.53
CA LYS A 89 -6.62 12.11 5.28
C LYS A 89 -5.56 11.49 4.39
N MET A 90 -5.90 11.14 3.14
CA MET A 90 -4.94 10.57 2.17
C MET A 90 -3.96 11.63 1.63
N MET A 91 -4.44 12.87 1.51
CA MET A 91 -3.65 14.00 1.01
C MET A 91 -2.82 14.69 2.11
N GLU A 92 -2.99 14.29 3.37
CA GLU A 92 -2.20 14.81 4.49
C GLU A 92 -0.73 14.41 4.35
N GLY A 93 0.18 15.37 4.55
CA GLY A 93 1.61 15.10 4.50
C GLY A 93 2.03 14.10 5.60
N GLU A 94 2.49 12.92 5.19
CA GLU A 94 2.88 11.83 6.09
C GLU A 94 3.89 12.30 7.17
N LYS A 95 4.79 13.21 6.80
CA LYS A 95 5.78 13.79 7.72
C LYS A 95 5.14 14.57 8.88
N ASP A 96 4.19 15.46 8.59
CA ASP A 96 3.56 16.29 9.61
C ASP A 96 2.67 15.45 10.52
N LYS A 97 1.96 14.47 9.95
CA LYS A 97 1.19 13.46 10.68
C LYS A 97 2.07 12.70 11.68
N LEU A 98 3.26 12.26 11.26
CA LEU A 98 4.23 11.55 12.10
C LEU A 98 4.85 12.42 13.21
N LEU A 99 5.04 13.73 12.96
CA LEU A 99 5.54 14.66 13.98
C LEU A 99 4.51 14.93 15.09
N GLN A 100 3.22 14.74 14.79
CA GLN A 100 2.12 14.93 15.75
C GLN A 100 1.60 13.61 16.34
N MET A 101 2.27 12.49 16.07
CA MET A 101 1.79 11.15 16.40
C MET A 101 1.40 10.98 17.87
N GLU A 102 2.25 11.41 18.80
CA GLU A 102 1.98 11.34 20.24
C GLU A 102 0.73 12.12 20.60
N SER A 103 0.60 13.36 20.11
CA SER A 103 -0.55 14.21 20.38
C SER A 103 -1.84 13.59 19.85
N ILE A 104 -1.79 13.00 18.65
CA ILE A 104 -2.95 12.35 18.02
C ILE A 104 -3.36 11.10 18.82
N ILE A 105 -2.42 10.25 19.23
CA ILE A 105 -2.70 9.08 20.06
C ILE A 105 -3.28 9.50 21.42
N HIS A 106 -2.74 10.56 22.03
CA HIS A 106 -3.20 11.06 23.33
C HIS A 106 -4.60 11.70 23.31
N LYS A 107 -5.18 11.99 22.14
CA LYS A 107 -6.61 12.37 22.04
C LYS A 107 -7.53 11.24 22.49
N ARG A 108 -7.07 9.98 22.41
CA ARG A 108 -7.83 8.78 22.77
C ARG A 108 -7.28 8.06 23.99
N LEU A 109 -5.96 8.03 24.13
CA LEU A 109 -5.28 7.32 25.21
C LEU A 109 -4.75 8.29 26.26
N VAL A 110 -5.31 8.20 27.47
CA VAL A 110 -4.83 8.98 28.63
C VAL A 110 -3.71 8.22 29.33
N GLY A 111 -2.56 8.88 29.53
CA GLY A 111 -1.37 8.31 30.15
C GLY A 111 -0.58 7.40 29.20
N GLN A 112 0.21 6.48 29.76
CA GLN A 112 1.13 5.59 29.01
C GLN A 112 2.17 6.36 28.17
N ASP A 113 2.55 7.57 28.58
CA ASP A 113 3.39 8.50 27.79
C ASP A 113 4.69 7.85 27.30
N LYS A 114 5.32 7.04 28.16
CA LYS A 114 6.52 6.29 27.81
C LYS A 114 6.28 5.29 26.68
N ALA A 115 5.18 4.53 26.74
CA ALA A 115 4.85 3.55 25.70
C ALA A 115 4.54 4.24 24.37
N VAL A 116 3.75 5.32 24.41
CA VAL A 116 3.41 6.13 23.23
C VAL A 116 4.67 6.71 22.58
N THR A 117 5.59 7.25 23.38
CA THR A 117 6.87 7.80 22.88
C THR A 117 7.72 6.71 22.20
N VAL A 118 7.90 5.56 22.85
CA VAL A 118 8.71 4.44 22.31
C VAL A 118 8.16 3.93 20.98
N ILE A 119 6.83 3.79 20.88
CA ILE A 119 6.17 3.37 19.65
C ILE A 119 6.33 4.43 18.56
N SER A 120 6.10 5.69 18.88
CA SER A 120 6.19 6.80 17.92
C SER A 120 7.60 6.92 17.35
N ASP A 121 8.63 6.79 18.19
CA ASP A 121 10.03 6.77 17.75
C ASP A 121 10.35 5.61 16.82
N ALA A 122 9.85 4.40 17.12
CA ALA A 122 10.06 3.22 16.27
C ALA A 122 9.39 3.38 14.90
N VAL A 123 8.14 3.85 14.87
CA VAL A 123 7.40 4.12 13.64
C VAL A 123 8.11 5.19 12.81
N ARG A 124 8.53 6.31 13.43
CA ARG A 124 9.29 7.37 12.74
C ARG A 124 10.59 6.84 12.15
N ARG A 125 11.35 6.01 12.86
CA ARG A 125 12.56 5.37 12.32
C ARG A 125 12.27 4.49 11.12
N SER A 126 11.19 3.69 11.17
CA SER A 126 10.80 2.85 10.02
C SER A 126 10.46 3.70 8.80
N ARG A 127 9.62 4.72 8.98
CA ARG A 127 9.16 5.61 7.90
C ARG A 127 10.26 6.49 7.33
N ALA A 128 11.28 6.80 8.13
CA ALA A 128 12.49 7.49 7.67
C ALA A 128 13.49 6.56 6.94
N GLY A 129 13.19 5.27 6.78
CA GLY A 129 14.09 4.30 6.16
C GLY A 129 15.34 3.99 7.00
N LEU A 130 15.29 4.26 8.31
CA LEU A 130 16.38 4.01 9.25
C LEU A 130 16.31 2.62 9.89
N SER A 131 15.22 1.88 9.64
CA SER A 131 15.03 0.49 10.06
C SER A 131 15.40 -0.48 8.92
N ASP A 132 15.69 -1.73 9.28
CA ASP A 132 15.91 -2.82 8.30
C ASP A 132 14.63 -3.05 7.47
N PRO A 133 14.67 -2.94 6.13
CA PRO A 133 13.50 -3.09 5.27
C PRO A 133 12.91 -4.51 5.27
N ASN A 134 13.65 -5.51 5.79
CA ASN A 134 13.17 -6.89 5.92
C ASN A 134 12.48 -7.15 7.27
N ARG A 135 12.23 -6.10 8.07
CA ARG A 135 11.60 -6.17 9.39
C ARG A 135 10.28 -5.40 9.40
N PRO A 136 9.35 -5.75 10.31
CA PRO A 136 8.15 -4.96 10.51
C PRO A 136 8.47 -3.53 10.99
N ASP A 137 7.54 -2.60 10.74
CA ASP A 137 7.65 -1.17 11.13
C ASP A 137 7.92 -0.96 12.63
N GLY A 138 7.51 -1.93 13.45
CA GLY A 138 7.83 -1.97 14.86
C GLY A 138 7.39 -3.30 15.47
N SER A 139 8.02 -3.64 16.59
CA SER A 139 7.61 -4.75 17.42
C SER A 139 7.66 -4.36 18.87
N PHE A 140 6.59 -4.66 19.58
CA PHE A 140 6.37 -4.18 20.92
C PHE A 140 5.78 -5.30 21.78
N MET A 141 6.27 -5.41 23.01
CA MET A 141 5.69 -6.28 24.02
C MET A 141 5.06 -5.42 25.11
N PHE A 142 3.75 -5.48 25.24
CA PHE A 142 3.03 -4.70 26.25
C PHE A 142 2.87 -5.48 27.55
N MET A 143 3.64 -5.12 28.57
CA MET A 143 3.56 -5.69 29.91
C MET A 143 2.76 -4.79 30.86
N GLY A 144 1.97 -5.37 31.75
CA GLY A 144 1.11 -4.63 32.68
C GLY A 144 -0.24 -5.30 32.95
N PRO A 145 -1.03 -4.82 33.93
CA PRO A 145 -2.32 -5.40 34.27
C PRO A 145 -3.36 -5.16 33.17
N THR A 146 -4.48 -5.88 33.24
CA THR A 146 -5.62 -5.66 32.35
C THR A 146 -6.26 -4.29 32.60
N GLY A 147 -6.88 -3.71 31.57
CA GLY A 147 -7.59 -2.42 31.70
C GLY A 147 -6.72 -1.16 31.68
N VAL A 148 -5.39 -1.26 31.59
CA VAL A 148 -4.49 -0.09 31.54
C VAL A 148 -4.35 0.58 30.17
N GLY A 149 -5.11 0.13 29.17
CA GLY A 149 -5.14 0.72 27.83
C GLY A 149 -4.24 0.07 26.77
N LYS A 150 -3.69 -1.13 27.01
CA LYS A 150 -2.87 -1.85 26.00
C LYS A 150 -3.61 -2.03 24.65
N THR A 151 -4.83 -2.56 24.71
CA THR A 151 -5.67 -2.77 23.52
C THR A 151 -6.10 -1.45 22.89
N GLU A 152 -6.36 -0.42 23.71
CA GLU A 152 -6.74 0.90 23.20
C GLU A 152 -5.58 1.58 22.48
N LEU A 153 -4.34 1.42 22.99
CA LEU A 153 -3.13 1.86 22.31
C LEU A 153 -2.97 1.18 20.95
N THR A 154 -3.24 -0.13 20.85
CA THR A 154 -3.23 -0.85 19.57
C THR A 154 -4.26 -0.30 18.59
N LYS A 155 -5.48 0.00 19.06
CA LYS A 155 -6.55 0.59 18.23
C LYS A 155 -6.21 2.00 17.77
N ALA A 156 -5.73 2.85 18.68
CA ALA A 156 -5.29 4.20 18.35
C ALA A 156 -4.12 4.18 17.35
N LEU A 157 -3.20 3.23 17.48
CA LEU A 157 -2.10 3.04 16.54
C LEU A 157 -2.59 2.56 15.16
N ALA A 158 -3.56 1.64 15.10
CA ALA A 158 -4.14 1.16 13.85
C ALA A 158 -4.90 2.29 13.12
N ASP A 159 -5.69 3.05 13.86
CA ASP A 159 -6.38 4.23 13.34
C ASP A 159 -5.39 5.31 12.86
N PHE A 160 -4.29 5.52 13.57
CA PHE A 160 -3.27 6.48 13.15
C PHE A 160 -2.53 6.04 11.86
N LEU A 161 -2.08 4.78 11.80
CA LEU A 161 -1.25 4.27 10.70
C LEU A 161 -2.05 3.93 9.44
N PHE A 162 -3.28 3.44 9.61
CA PHE A 162 -4.08 2.86 8.52
C PHE A 162 -5.45 3.51 8.36
N ASP A 163 -5.73 4.57 9.13
CA ASP A 163 -7.00 5.31 9.12
C ASP A 163 -8.22 4.42 9.43
N THR A 164 -8.00 3.27 10.07
CA THR A 164 -9.03 2.34 10.52
C THR A 164 -8.56 1.43 11.66
N GLU A 165 -9.40 1.29 12.69
CA GLU A 165 -9.18 0.31 13.77
C GLU A 165 -9.31 -1.15 13.30
N GLN A 166 -9.93 -1.38 12.14
CA GLN A 166 -10.14 -2.72 11.59
C GLN A 166 -8.88 -3.30 10.94
N ALA A 167 -7.81 -2.51 10.84
CA ALA A 167 -6.48 -2.94 10.42
C ALA A 167 -5.72 -3.64 11.57
N ILE A 168 -6.44 -4.39 12.40
CA ILE A 168 -5.86 -5.24 13.46
C ILE A 168 -6.17 -6.69 13.14
N VAL A 169 -5.12 -7.50 13.04
CA VAL A 169 -5.20 -8.96 13.02
C VAL A 169 -4.95 -9.44 14.44
N ARG A 170 -6.04 -9.75 15.16
CA ARG A 170 -5.96 -10.26 16.52
C ARG A 170 -5.85 -11.78 16.53
N ILE A 171 -4.89 -12.30 17.28
CA ILE A 171 -4.67 -13.72 17.50
C ILE A 171 -4.65 -13.96 18.99
N ASP A 172 -5.61 -14.76 19.47
CA ASP A 172 -5.62 -15.23 20.85
C ASP A 172 -4.68 -16.43 20.97
N MET A 173 -3.58 -16.26 21.71
CA MET A 173 -2.57 -17.30 21.86
C MET A 173 -3.04 -18.47 22.75
N SER A 174 -4.15 -18.31 23.50
CA SER A 174 -4.76 -19.42 24.25
C SER A 174 -5.32 -20.51 23.34
N GLU A 175 -5.72 -20.19 22.11
CA GLU A 175 -6.19 -21.21 21.15
C GLU A 175 -5.06 -22.08 20.60
N PHE A 176 -3.80 -21.66 20.80
CA PHE A 176 -2.63 -22.30 20.21
C PHE A 176 -1.75 -23.00 21.25
N MET A 177 -2.35 -23.47 22.36
CA MET A 177 -1.57 -24.03 23.47
C MET A 177 -0.88 -25.37 23.18
N GLU A 178 -1.37 -26.14 22.20
CA GLU A 178 -0.85 -27.47 21.91
C GLU A 178 0.33 -27.43 20.93
N LYS A 179 1.22 -28.42 21.02
CA LYS A 179 2.43 -28.52 20.19
C LYS A 179 2.14 -28.58 18.68
N HIS A 180 0.95 -29.07 18.30
CA HIS A 180 0.49 -29.14 16.91
C HIS A 180 -0.19 -27.84 16.43
N SER A 181 -0.51 -26.92 17.33
CA SER A 181 -1.22 -25.68 17.00
C SER A 181 -0.33 -24.68 16.24
N VAL A 182 1.00 -24.77 16.35
CA VAL A 182 1.94 -23.96 15.55
C VAL A 182 1.69 -24.12 14.05
N ALA A 183 1.42 -25.36 13.61
CA ALA A 183 1.15 -25.67 12.21
C ALA A 183 -0.18 -25.06 11.74
N ARG A 184 -1.15 -24.89 12.64
CA ARG A 184 -2.40 -24.18 12.33
C ARG A 184 -2.21 -22.66 12.25
N LEU A 185 -1.28 -22.10 13.02
CA LEU A 185 -0.98 -20.66 13.00
C LEU A 185 -0.27 -20.22 11.72
N ILE A 186 0.77 -20.95 11.31
CA ILE A 186 1.65 -20.57 10.18
C ILE A 186 1.34 -21.35 8.89
N GLY A 187 0.70 -22.51 9.01
CA GLY A 187 0.47 -23.45 7.92
C GLY A 187 1.31 -24.71 8.10
N ALA A 188 0.76 -25.85 7.69
CA ALA A 188 1.48 -27.11 7.69
C ALA A 188 2.47 -27.16 6.50
N PRO A 189 3.57 -27.91 6.57
CA PRO A 189 4.44 -28.18 5.42
C PRO A 189 3.79 -29.15 4.42
N PRO A 190 4.27 -29.22 3.16
CA PRO A 190 3.74 -30.15 2.16
C PRO A 190 3.71 -31.59 2.68
N GLY A 191 2.58 -32.29 2.52
CA GLY A 191 2.40 -33.67 2.98
C GLY A 191 1.83 -33.83 4.41
N TYR A 192 1.51 -32.74 5.11
CA TYR A 192 0.81 -32.76 6.40
C TYR A 192 -0.66 -32.32 6.26
N VAL A 193 -1.53 -32.83 7.14
CA VAL A 193 -2.96 -32.42 7.19
C VAL A 193 -3.05 -30.91 7.43
N GLY A 194 -3.78 -30.20 6.55
CA GLY A 194 -3.94 -28.74 6.61
C GLY A 194 -2.99 -27.93 5.72
N TYR A 195 -2.15 -28.57 4.89
CA TYR A 195 -1.26 -27.88 3.94
C TYR A 195 -2.00 -26.92 3.01
N GLU A 196 -3.14 -27.33 2.45
CA GLU A 196 -3.92 -26.51 1.51
C GLU A 196 -4.78 -25.44 2.20
N GLN A 197 -4.92 -25.49 3.53
CA GLN A 197 -5.79 -24.58 4.29
C GLN A 197 -5.08 -23.27 4.67
N GLY A 198 -3.74 -23.23 4.56
CA GLY A 198 -2.93 -22.11 5.02
C GLY A 198 -2.94 -21.95 6.54
N GLY A 199 -2.01 -21.15 7.07
CA GLY A 199 -2.02 -20.75 8.47
C GLY A 199 -3.00 -19.62 8.75
N VAL A 200 -3.59 -19.62 9.94
CA VAL A 200 -4.47 -18.53 10.41
C VAL A 200 -3.80 -17.17 10.26
N LEU A 201 -2.53 -17.05 10.67
CA LEU A 201 -1.80 -15.80 10.60
C LEU A 201 -1.31 -15.49 9.18
N THR A 202 -0.78 -16.48 8.46
CA THR A 202 -0.28 -16.26 7.09
C THR A 202 -1.40 -15.83 6.16
N GLU A 203 -2.59 -16.42 6.28
CA GLU A 203 -3.75 -16.04 5.46
C GLU A 203 -4.33 -14.68 5.89
N ALA A 204 -4.35 -14.37 7.19
CA ALA A 204 -4.77 -13.06 7.66
C ALA A 204 -3.86 -11.94 7.15
N VAL A 205 -2.54 -12.12 7.22
CA VAL A 205 -1.55 -11.15 6.72
C VAL A 205 -1.58 -11.07 5.19
N ARG A 206 -1.73 -12.20 4.48
CA ARG A 206 -1.87 -12.21 3.03
C ARG A 206 -3.09 -11.40 2.56
N ARG A 207 -4.20 -11.47 3.28
CA ARG A 207 -5.43 -10.70 2.98
C ARG A 207 -5.32 -9.24 3.43
N LYS A 208 -4.58 -8.95 4.49
CA LYS A 208 -4.40 -7.61 5.08
C LYS A 208 -2.91 -7.34 5.38
N PRO A 209 -2.10 -7.07 4.35
CA PRO A 209 -0.65 -6.88 4.52
C PRO A 209 -0.31 -5.62 5.34
N TYR A 210 -1.14 -4.57 5.23
CA TYR A 210 -1.04 -3.37 6.04
C TYR A 210 -1.95 -3.49 7.27
N SER A 211 -1.43 -4.13 8.31
CA SER A 211 -2.17 -4.33 9.56
C SER A 211 -1.25 -4.42 10.77
N ILE A 212 -1.81 -4.18 11.95
CA ILE A 212 -1.17 -4.48 13.22
C ILE A 212 -1.52 -5.91 13.61
N ILE A 213 -0.51 -6.74 13.83
CA ILE A 213 -0.70 -8.09 14.38
C ILE A 213 -0.68 -7.98 15.91
N LEU A 214 -1.82 -8.25 16.55
CA LEU A 214 -1.94 -8.29 18.00
C LEU A 214 -1.97 -9.75 18.48
N LEU A 215 -0.89 -10.16 19.15
CA LEU A 215 -0.81 -11.45 19.83
C LEU A 215 -1.26 -11.26 21.28
N ASP A 216 -2.45 -11.73 21.62
CA ASP A 216 -3.02 -11.61 22.96
C ASP A 216 -2.61 -12.81 23.84
N GLU A 217 -2.46 -12.59 25.14
CA GLU A 217 -2.04 -13.62 26.13
C GLU A 217 -0.74 -14.37 25.77
N VAL A 218 0.20 -13.64 25.16
CA VAL A 218 1.48 -14.14 24.64
C VAL A 218 2.33 -14.87 25.69
N GLU A 219 2.20 -14.50 26.96
CA GLU A 219 2.90 -15.08 28.10
C GLU A 219 2.64 -16.58 28.29
N LYS A 220 1.52 -17.09 27.78
CA LYS A 220 1.18 -18.52 27.87
C LYS A 220 2.09 -19.40 27.01
N HIS A 221 2.79 -18.84 26.00
CA HIS A 221 3.63 -19.58 25.06
C HIS A 221 4.95 -18.87 24.70
N ILE A 222 5.84 -18.73 25.68
CA ILE A 222 7.18 -18.13 25.52
C ILE A 222 7.99 -18.77 24.38
N LEU A 223 7.90 -20.11 24.21
CA LEU A 223 8.69 -20.85 23.19
C LEU A 223 8.20 -20.64 21.75
N MET A 224 6.88 -20.55 21.55
CA MET A 224 6.29 -20.28 20.22
C MET A 224 6.50 -18.83 19.82
N CYS A 225 6.47 -17.92 20.79
CA CYS A 225 6.85 -16.52 20.60
C CYS A 225 8.32 -16.41 20.20
N LEU A 226 9.23 -17.07 20.90
CA LEU A 226 10.64 -17.10 20.50
C LEU A 226 10.83 -17.54 19.05
N MET A 227 10.16 -18.61 18.59
CA MET A 227 10.26 -19.05 17.19
C MET A 227 9.63 -18.08 16.18
N PHE A 228 8.47 -17.50 16.51
CA PHE A 228 7.80 -16.54 15.65
C PHE A 228 8.59 -15.23 15.53
N PHE A 229 9.08 -14.72 16.66
CA PHE A 229 9.91 -13.53 16.75
C PHE A 229 11.30 -13.74 16.10
N TYR A 230 11.91 -14.94 16.22
CA TYR A 230 13.17 -15.25 15.54
C TYR A 230 13.02 -15.31 14.01
N LYS A 231 11.94 -15.94 13.50
CA LYS A 231 11.71 -16.07 12.05
C LYS A 231 11.24 -14.77 11.39
N CYS A 232 10.53 -13.91 12.12
CA CYS A 232 10.09 -12.60 11.64
C CYS A 232 11.11 -11.46 11.92
N SER A 233 12.36 -11.76 12.27
CA SER A 233 13.42 -10.77 12.54
C SER A 233 13.02 -9.71 13.57
N MET A 234 12.39 -10.16 14.65
CA MET A 234 11.79 -9.33 15.68
C MET A 234 12.62 -9.46 16.97
N MET A 235 13.52 -8.50 17.22
CA MET A 235 14.52 -8.62 18.30
C MET A 235 13.97 -8.15 19.64
N VAL A 236 14.00 -9.06 20.62
CA VAL A 236 13.65 -8.89 22.03
C VAL A 236 14.89 -8.49 22.81
N VAL A 237 14.79 -7.46 23.67
CA VAL A 237 15.47 -7.39 24.97
C VAL A 237 14.47 -6.89 25.99
#